data_AF-A0A7K9S5X0-F1
#
_entry.id   AF-A0A7K9S5X0-F1
#
_cell.length_a   1.000
_cell.length_b   1.000
_cell.length_c   1.000
_cell.angle_alpha   90.00
_cell.angle_beta   90.00
_cell.angle_gamma   90.00
#
_symmetry.space_group_name_H-M   'P 1'
#
loop_
_entity.id
_entity.type
_entity.pdbx_description
1 polymer ?
#
loop_
_entity_poly.entity_id
_entity_poly.type
_entity_poly.pdbx_seq_one_letter_code
_entity_poly.pdbx_strand_id
1 'polypeptide(L)'
;RIYRYQMHDYAFSSNERLLHALGGNDFLQLLNQTIDEAMQKAGFSQKFINEVVGPTMRFAYGQGAKVNGLVGAVSMAWIQSGLWSVKGGNKLVCSGLIYSSKAEVIPGTVVSIEPKTRPSRGGDPVKVYEVTYNTSSGLTGDTYDMVLIAAPLGRKLANITFRNFDPPIPEFPNPYQQIFTTLVHGRLNSSFFGYHDPQAFPFRSVFTTDNPKLFINSLNIEPPVGDPSTDGKPPLHSDVWKVFSKEELSKEQLNLLFSSYDSVKVKPWLAYPQYSAPERFPPLVLHEQLYYLNGLERAASAMEMSAIAARNAALLAFHRWHGHSASIDQEDLHEKLKTEL
;
A
#
# COMPACT_ATOMS: atom_id res chain seq x y z
N ARG A 1 17.50 3.04 6.75
CA ARG A 1 18.17 4.27 6.25
C ARG A 1 17.21 5.45 6.20
N ILE A 2 16.08 5.38 5.48
CA ILE A 2 15.13 6.50 5.37
C ILE A 2 14.65 7.07 6.71
N TYR A 3 14.32 6.21 7.68
CA TYR A 3 13.91 6.67 9.01
C TYR A 3 14.95 7.51 9.71
N ARG A 4 16.24 7.17 9.54
CA ARG A 4 17.33 7.97 10.09
C ARG A 4 17.35 9.36 9.47
N TYR A 5 17.14 9.46 8.17
CA TYR A 5 17.09 10.75 7.47
C TYR A 5 15.90 11.59 7.93
N GLN A 6 14.71 10.98 8.00
CA GLN A 6 13.50 11.66 8.46
C GLN A 6 13.52 11.99 9.97
N MET A 7 14.38 11.32 10.76
CA MET A 7 14.65 11.66 12.17
C MET A 7 15.56 12.88 12.34
N HIS A 8 16.39 13.18 11.34
CA HIS A 8 17.21 14.40 11.29
C HIS A 8 16.53 15.43 10.38
N ASP A 9 15.20 15.35 10.29
CA ASP A 9 14.33 16.23 9.52
C ASP A 9 14.64 16.32 8.02
N TYR A 10 15.39 15.42 7.39
CA TYR A 10 15.59 15.47 5.94
C TYR A 10 14.33 15.06 5.17
N ALA A 11 14.02 15.82 4.11
CA ALA A 11 12.88 15.59 3.22
C ALA A 11 13.31 15.50 1.75
N PHE A 12 12.46 14.89 0.94
CA PHE A 12 12.69 14.67 -0.49
C PHE A 12 11.56 15.26 -1.31
N SER A 13 11.89 15.99 -2.38
CA SER A 13 10.91 16.69 -3.22
C SER A 13 10.20 15.78 -4.23
N SER A 14 10.72 14.57 -4.46
CA SER A 14 10.12 13.58 -5.35
C SER A 14 10.24 12.16 -4.78
N ASN A 15 9.38 11.26 -5.28
CA ASN A 15 9.40 9.84 -4.89
C ASN A 15 10.71 9.17 -5.35
N GLU A 16 11.23 9.54 -6.52
CA GLU A 16 12.50 9.06 -7.06
C GLU A 16 13.68 9.50 -6.17
N ARG A 17 13.72 10.77 -5.73
CA ARG A 17 14.77 11.24 -4.81
C ARG A 17 14.73 10.51 -3.47
N LEU A 18 13.53 10.25 -2.95
CA LEU A 18 13.34 9.45 -1.74
C LEU A 18 13.87 8.02 -1.89
N LEU A 19 13.54 7.35 -3.00
CA LEU A 19 13.99 5.98 -3.29
C LEU A 19 15.49 5.92 -3.58
N HIS A 20 16.04 6.93 -4.25
CA HIS A 20 17.48 7.08 -4.44
C HIS A 20 18.20 7.26 -3.10
N ALA A 21 17.66 8.04 -2.17
CA ALA A 21 18.25 8.18 -0.83
C ALA A 21 18.22 6.85 -0.04
N LEU A 22 17.25 5.98 -0.29
CA LEU A 22 17.15 4.67 0.34
C LEU A 22 18.28 3.72 -0.08
N GLY A 23 18.56 3.61 -1.37
CA GLY A 23 19.52 2.62 -1.87
C GLY A 23 20.18 2.95 -3.20
N GLY A 24 20.29 4.23 -3.54
CA GLY A 24 20.96 4.73 -4.74
C GLY A 24 20.26 4.32 -6.04
N ASN A 25 21.06 4.26 -7.10
CA ASN A 25 20.60 3.89 -8.43
C ASN A 25 20.06 2.45 -8.51
N ASP A 26 20.51 1.55 -7.63
CA ASP A 26 20.03 0.17 -7.61
C ASP A 26 18.53 0.08 -7.28
N PHE A 27 18.07 0.91 -6.34
CA PHE A 27 16.64 1.00 -6.01
C PHE A 27 15.81 1.56 -7.15
N LEU A 28 16.33 2.55 -7.88
CA LEU A 28 15.66 3.08 -9.07
C LEU A 28 15.66 2.06 -10.22
N GLN A 29 16.73 1.26 -10.35
CA GLN A 29 16.79 0.20 -11.35
C GLN A 29 15.71 -0.86 -11.11
N LEU A 30 15.40 -1.19 -9.86
CA LEU A 30 14.30 -2.12 -9.53
C LEU A 30 12.93 -1.64 -10.02
N LEU A 31 12.73 -0.35 -10.27
CA LEU A 31 11.49 0.17 -10.84
C LEU A 31 11.42 0.03 -12.37
N ASN A 32 12.58 -0.14 -13.01
CA ASN A 32 12.73 -0.15 -14.46
C ASN A 32 12.88 -1.55 -15.06
N GLN A 33 12.92 -2.58 -14.21
CA GLN A 33 12.97 -3.97 -14.60
C GLN A 33 11.98 -4.78 -13.77
N THR A 34 11.55 -5.91 -14.30
CA THR A 34 10.70 -6.85 -13.56
C THR A 34 11.50 -7.55 -12.45
N ILE A 35 10.81 -8.07 -11.44
CA ILE A 35 11.48 -8.90 -10.43
C ILE A 35 12.08 -10.17 -11.04
N ASP A 36 11.44 -10.74 -12.06
CA ASP A 36 11.95 -11.88 -12.80
C ASP A 36 13.34 -11.58 -13.40
N GLU A 37 13.46 -10.49 -14.15
CA GLU A 37 14.75 -10.03 -14.72
C GLU A 37 15.78 -9.71 -13.63
N ALA A 38 15.37 -9.00 -12.58
CA ALA A 38 16.26 -8.63 -11.47
C ALA A 38 16.87 -9.85 -10.78
N MET A 39 16.04 -10.87 -10.52
CA MET A 39 16.46 -12.09 -9.83
C MET A 39 17.27 -13.01 -10.73
N GLN A 40 16.92 -13.13 -12.01
CA GLN A 40 17.75 -13.87 -12.97
C GLN A 40 19.15 -13.26 -13.08
N LYS A 41 19.25 -11.92 -13.15
CA LYS A 41 20.54 -11.20 -13.15
C LYS A 41 21.33 -11.43 -11.86
N ALA A 42 20.66 -11.60 -10.73
CA ALA A 42 21.27 -11.94 -9.44
C ALA A 42 21.63 -13.44 -9.30
N GLY A 43 21.39 -14.27 -10.33
CA GLY A 43 21.77 -15.68 -10.37
C GLY A 43 20.71 -16.66 -9.87
N PHE A 44 19.48 -16.21 -9.60
CA PHE A 44 18.39 -17.11 -9.24
C PHE A 44 17.83 -17.84 -10.47
N SER A 45 17.51 -19.12 -10.30
CA SER A 45 16.91 -19.92 -11.38
C SER A 45 15.47 -19.51 -11.66
N GLN A 46 15.03 -19.64 -12.91
CA GLN A 46 13.62 -19.46 -13.29
C GLN A 46 12.68 -20.36 -12.48
N LYS A 47 13.14 -21.56 -12.10
CA LYS A 47 12.37 -22.49 -11.26
C LYS A 47 12.08 -21.88 -9.90
N PHE A 48 13.08 -21.31 -9.23
CA PHE A 48 12.88 -20.63 -7.95
C PHE A 48 11.92 -19.44 -8.08
N ILE A 49 12.04 -18.66 -9.14
CA ILE A 49 11.15 -17.53 -9.40
C ILE A 49 9.70 -18.02 -9.58
N ASN A 50 9.48 -19.07 -10.36
CA ASN A 50 8.14 -19.60 -10.64
C ASN A 50 7.51 -20.32 -9.46
N GLU A 51 8.30 -21.02 -8.64
CA GLU A 51 7.80 -21.91 -7.57
C GLU A 51 7.81 -21.25 -6.18
N VAL A 52 8.54 -20.16 -5.99
CA VAL A 52 8.65 -19.47 -4.67
C VAL A 52 8.23 -18.01 -4.77
N VAL A 53 8.83 -17.26 -5.68
CA VAL A 53 8.62 -15.81 -5.79
C VAL A 53 7.21 -15.52 -6.34
N GLY A 54 6.84 -16.12 -7.46
CA GLY A 54 5.53 -15.96 -8.08
C GLY A 54 4.36 -16.25 -7.12
N PRO A 55 4.33 -17.40 -6.42
CA PRO A 55 3.29 -17.68 -5.41
C PRO A 55 3.25 -16.66 -4.27
N THR A 56 4.41 -16.23 -3.77
CA THR A 56 4.50 -15.20 -2.72
C THR A 56 3.91 -13.88 -3.19
N MET A 57 4.20 -13.48 -4.42
CA MET A 57 3.66 -12.25 -5.00
C MET A 57 2.16 -12.32 -5.27
N ARG A 58 1.66 -13.49 -5.66
CA ARG A 58 0.21 -13.71 -5.82
C ARG A 58 -0.52 -13.66 -4.48
N PHE A 59 0.10 -14.15 -3.41
CA PHE A 59 -0.41 -13.99 -2.05
C PHE A 59 -0.37 -12.51 -1.60
N ALA A 60 0.77 -11.84 -1.75
CA ALA A 60 0.97 -10.49 -1.23
C ALA A 60 0.25 -9.40 -2.05
N TYR A 61 0.34 -9.47 -3.38
CA TYR A 61 -0.10 -8.42 -4.32
C TYR A 61 -1.17 -8.88 -5.32
N GLY A 62 -1.49 -10.17 -5.38
CA GLY A 62 -2.39 -10.72 -6.39
C GLY A 62 -1.86 -10.65 -7.82
N GLN A 63 -0.55 -10.39 -7.98
CA GLN A 63 0.14 -10.20 -9.24
C GLN A 63 1.35 -11.14 -9.32
N GLY A 64 1.78 -11.51 -10.53
CA GLY A 64 2.90 -12.42 -10.75
C GLY A 64 4.27 -11.73 -10.80
N ALA A 65 5.32 -12.48 -11.15
CA ALA A 65 6.71 -12.01 -11.19
C ALA A 65 7.04 -11.00 -12.31
N LYS A 66 6.05 -10.58 -13.11
CA LYS A 66 6.21 -9.59 -14.20
C LYS A 66 6.05 -8.15 -13.75
N VAL A 67 5.76 -7.90 -12.48
CA VAL A 67 5.74 -6.55 -11.90
C VAL A 67 7.15 -6.06 -11.61
N ASN A 68 7.29 -4.76 -11.30
CA ASN A 68 8.59 -4.17 -10.99
C ASN A 68 9.32 -4.87 -9.83
N GLY A 69 10.65 -4.81 -9.87
CA GLY A 69 11.55 -5.46 -8.92
C GLY A 69 11.35 -5.03 -7.47
N LEU A 70 10.94 -3.79 -7.20
CA LEU A 70 10.77 -3.30 -5.83
C LEU A 70 9.53 -3.91 -5.17
N VAL A 71 8.42 -4.02 -5.89
CA VAL A 71 7.22 -4.77 -5.46
C VAL A 71 7.58 -6.22 -5.15
N GLY A 72 8.38 -6.85 -6.01
CA GLY A 72 8.91 -8.18 -5.78
C GLY A 72 9.70 -8.28 -4.47
N ALA A 73 10.68 -7.39 -4.27
CA ALA A 73 11.48 -7.36 -3.04
C ALA A 73 10.62 -7.16 -1.78
N VAL A 74 9.65 -6.24 -1.82
CA VAL A 74 8.71 -6.01 -0.71
C VAL A 74 7.84 -7.23 -0.45
N SER A 75 7.36 -7.92 -1.49
CA SER A 75 6.58 -9.16 -1.32
C SER A 75 7.37 -10.26 -0.60
N MET A 76 8.66 -10.37 -0.85
CA MET A 76 9.52 -11.37 -0.19
C MET A 76 9.76 -11.02 1.28
N ALA A 77 9.73 -9.74 1.65
CA ALA A 77 9.78 -9.32 3.05
C ALA A 77 8.53 -9.74 3.85
N TRP A 78 7.41 -10.07 3.21
CA TRP A 78 6.19 -10.56 3.88
C TRP A 78 6.24 -12.04 4.28
N ILE A 79 7.17 -12.81 3.74
CA ILE A 79 7.31 -14.25 4.09
C ILE A 79 8.48 -14.51 5.05
N GLN A 80 9.13 -13.45 5.54
CA GLN A 80 10.15 -13.58 6.57
C GLN A 80 9.54 -13.94 7.93
N SER A 81 10.32 -14.59 8.77
CA SER A 81 9.92 -14.85 10.17
C SER A 81 10.01 -13.57 11.02
N GLY A 82 9.31 -13.55 12.16
CA GLY A 82 9.38 -12.42 13.11
C GLY A 82 8.49 -11.24 12.76
N LEU A 83 7.53 -11.41 11.84
CA LEU A 83 6.46 -10.44 11.64
C LEU A 83 5.59 -10.33 12.89
N TRP A 84 5.06 -9.13 13.12
CA TRP A 84 4.24 -8.81 14.29
C TRP A 84 2.94 -8.13 13.87
N SER A 85 1.98 -8.13 14.78
CA SER A 85 0.72 -7.42 14.60
C SER A 85 0.36 -6.67 15.87
N VAL A 86 -0.47 -5.63 15.73
CA VAL A 86 -0.97 -4.89 16.89
C VAL A 86 -1.91 -5.79 17.69
N LYS A 87 -1.71 -5.88 19.01
CA LYS A 87 -2.65 -6.57 19.90
C LYS A 87 -4.04 -5.91 19.77
N GLY A 88 -5.07 -6.69 19.42
CA GLY A 88 -6.39 -6.15 19.09
C GLY A 88 -6.61 -5.83 17.59
N GLY A 89 -5.59 -6.09 16.76
CA GLY A 89 -5.63 -6.08 15.30
C GLY A 89 -5.10 -4.80 14.68
N ASN A 90 -4.54 -4.91 13.47
CA ASN A 90 -3.94 -3.77 12.75
C ASN A 90 -4.94 -2.66 12.40
N LYS A 91 -6.26 -2.91 12.49
CA LYS A 91 -7.31 -1.87 12.40
C LYS A 91 -7.13 -0.74 13.42
N LEU A 92 -6.41 -1.00 14.51
CA LEU A 92 -6.14 -0.03 15.57
C LEU A 92 -5.05 0.99 15.19
N VAL A 93 -4.24 0.72 14.16
CA VAL A 93 -3.14 1.62 13.75
C VAL A 93 -3.69 3.00 13.36
N CYS A 94 -4.61 3.06 12.40
CA CYS A 94 -5.14 4.34 11.92
C CYS A 94 -5.93 5.10 12.98
N SER A 95 -6.73 4.40 13.80
CA SER A 95 -7.49 5.03 14.89
C SER A 95 -6.58 5.54 16.01
N GLY A 96 -5.52 4.80 16.35
CA GLY A 96 -4.49 5.25 17.28
C GLY A 96 -3.73 6.48 16.79
N LEU A 97 -3.38 6.53 15.49
CA LEU A 97 -2.71 7.68 14.89
C LEU A 97 -3.59 8.93 14.89
N ILE A 98 -4.88 8.80 14.54
CA ILE A 98 -5.85 9.90 14.60
C ILE A 98 -6.00 10.41 16.05
N TYR A 99 -6.13 9.51 17.01
CA TYR A 99 -6.21 9.89 18.42
C TYR A 99 -4.95 10.64 18.88
N SER A 100 -3.76 10.13 18.51
CA SER A 100 -2.49 10.73 18.90
C SER A 100 -2.21 12.08 18.22
N SER A 101 -2.66 12.27 16.98
CA SER A 101 -2.43 13.53 16.24
C SER A 101 -3.27 14.68 16.75
N LYS A 102 -4.34 14.40 17.51
CA LYS A 102 -5.36 15.37 17.93
C LYS A 102 -6.00 16.10 16.74
N ALA A 103 -5.97 15.50 15.55
CA ALA A 103 -6.57 16.06 14.37
C ALA A 103 -8.10 16.10 14.51
N GLU A 104 -8.71 17.18 14.01
CA GLU A 104 -10.15 17.22 13.81
C GLU A 104 -10.51 16.35 12.61
N VAL A 105 -11.32 15.32 12.84
CA VAL A 105 -11.80 14.44 11.78
C VAL A 105 -13.18 14.90 11.35
N ILE A 106 -13.29 15.34 10.11
CA ILE A 106 -14.55 15.71 9.48
C ILE A 106 -15.05 14.50 8.66
N PRO A 107 -16.15 13.83 9.07
CA PRO A 107 -16.71 12.73 8.30
C PRO A 107 -17.36 13.24 7.01
N GLY A 108 -16.63 13.13 5.90
CA GLY A 108 -17.11 13.56 4.59
C GLY A 108 -16.20 13.10 3.45
N THR A 109 -16.71 13.27 2.22
CA THR A 109 -15.98 12.94 1.00
C THR A 109 -15.62 14.22 0.27
N VAL A 110 -14.33 14.47 0.06
CA VAL A 110 -13.86 15.60 -0.75
C VAL A 110 -14.33 15.46 -2.19
N VAL A 111 -14.92 16.51 -2.75
CA VAL A 111 -15.45 16.52 -4.13
C VAL A 111 -14.68 17.48 -5.04
N SER A 112 -14.13 18.58 -4.50
CA SER A 112 -13.29 19.49 -5.26
C SER A 112 -12.27 20.22 -4.41
N ILE A 113 -11.18 20.58 -5.06
CA ILE A 113 -10.12 21.45 -4.51
C ILE A 113 -9.92 22.57 -5.52
N GLU A 114 -9.83 23.81 -5.03
CA GLU A 114 -9.64 25.00 -5.86
C GLU A 114 -8.67 25.97 -5.18
N PRO A 115 -7.66 26.51 -5.90
CA PRO A 115 -6.83 27.57 -5.36
C PRO A 115 -7.62 28.89 -5.31
N LYS A 116 -7.54 29.59 -4.19
CA LYS A 116 -8.12 30.91 -3.96
C LYS A 116 -7.04 31.86 -3.46
N THR A 117 -7.32 33.14 -3.58
CA THR A 117 -6.45 34.20 -3.05
C THR A 117 -7.17 34.94 -1.94
N ARG A 118 -6.59 34.93 -0.74
CA ARG A 118 -7.08 35.71 0.39
C ARG A 118 -6.35 37.05 0.45
N PRO A 119 -7.05 38.20 0.44
CA PRO A 119 -6.43 39.49 0.67
C PRO A 119 -5.76 39.54 2.05
N SER A 120 -4.52 40.01 2.11
CA SER A 120 -3.81 40.28 3.37
C SER A 120 -3.90 41.77 3.69
N ARG A 121 -4.17 42.13 4.96
CA ARG A 121 -4.21 43.54 5.39
C ARG A 121 -2.77 44.08 5.50
N GLY A 122 -2.22 44.56 4.39
CA GLY A 122 -0.92 45.25 4.33
C GLY A 122 0.27 44.43 3.82
N GLY A 123 0.02 43.31 3.13
CA GLY A 123 1.06 42.49 2.51
C GLY A 123 0.57 41.81 1.24
N ASP A 124 1.42 40.94 0.68
CA ASP A 124 1.07 40.20 -0.52
C ASP A 124 -0.15 39.29 -0.29
N PRO A 125 -0.99 39.08 -1.33
CA PRO A 125 -2.12 38.16 -1.23
C PRO A 125 -1.64 36.74 -0.89
N VAL A 126 -2.33 36.07 0.04
CA VAL A 126 -1.98 34.72 0.46
C VAL A 126 -2.79 33.72 -0.35
N LYS A 127 -2.12 32.75 -0.97
CA LYS A 127 -2.79 31.62 -1.63
C LYS A 127 -3.33 30.68 -0.57
N VAL A 128 -4.58 30.27 -0.72
CA VAL A 128 -5.26 29.28 0.12
C VAL A 128 -6.02 28.31 -0.78
N TYR A 129 -6.41 27.17 -0.24
CA TYR A 129 -7.18 26.16 -0.95
C TYR A 129 -8.59 26.06 -0.40
N GLU A 130 -9.59 26.28 -1.23
CA GLU A 130 -10.96 25.91 -0.92
C GLU A 130 -11.13 24.41 -1.18
N VAL A 131 -11.47 23.66 -0.13
CA VAL A 131 -11.76 22.23 -0.21
C VAL A 131 -13.24 22.04 0.03
N THR A 132 -13.95 21.62 -1.01
CA THR A 132 -15.38 21.29 -0.94
C THR A 132 -15.55 19.81 -0.67
N TYR A 133 -16.39 19.46 0.27
CA TYR A 133 -16.65 18.08 0.67
C TYR A 133 -18.13 17.87 1.02
N ASN A 134 -18.59 16.64 0.79
CA ASN A 134 -19.96 16.23 1.11
C ASN A 134 -20.01 15.53 2.46
N THR A 135 -20.88 16.01 3.35
CA THR A 135 -21.11 15.44 4.69
C THR A 135 -22.53 14.87 4.77
N SER A 136 -22.90 14.27 5.91
CA SER A 136 -24.29 13.88 6.19
C SER A 136 -25.27 15.06 6.18
N SER A 137 -24.79 16.28 6.41
CA SER A 137 -25.59 17.51 6.41
C SER A 137 -25.64 18.21 5.04
N GLY A 138 -24.98 17.63 4.02
CA GLY A 138 -24.91 18.16 2.67
C GLY A 138 -23.53 18.69 2.28
N LEU A 139 -23.50 19.38 1.15
CA LEU A 139 -22.29 19.93 0.55
C LEU A 139 -21.83 21.17 1.31
N THR A 140 -20.56 21.18 1.72
CA THR A 140 -19.93 22.30 2.43
C THR A 140 -18.46 22.41 2.01
N GLY A 141 -17.74 23.39 2.54
CA GLY A 141 -16.30 23.55 2.29
C GLY A 141 -15.64 24.48 3.28
N ASP A 142 -14.31 24.42 3.30
CA ASP A 142 -13.48 25.31 4.12
C ASP A 142 -12.17 25.64 3.38
N THR A 143 -11.44 26.64 3.88
CA THR A 143 -10.17 27.10 3.32
C THR A 143 -8.98 26.63 4.15
N TYR A 144 -7.93 26.16 3.47
CA TYR A 144 -6.72 25.63 4.09
C TYR A 144 -5.47 26.26 3.48
N ASP A 145 -4.45 26.53 4.29
CA ASP A 145 -3.15 27.01 3.79
C ASP A 145 -2.43 25.88 3.02
N MET A 146 -2.49 24.65 3.51
CA MET A 146 -1.89 23.48 2.86
C MET A 146 -2.89 22.35 2.71
N VAL A 147 -2.74 21.57 1.63
CA VAL A 147 -3.55 20.37 1.39
C VAL A 147 -2.64 19.19 1.08
N LEU A 148 -2.79 18.11 1.87
CA LEU A 148 -2.09 16.84 1.67
C LEU A 148 -3.11 15.77 1.27
N ILE A 149 -2.92 15.18 0.10
CA ILE A 149 -3.82 14.17 -0.47
C ILE A 149 -3.24 12.78 -0.23
N ALA A 150 -3.91 12.02 0.64
CA ALA A 150 -3.64 10.60 0.87
C ALA A 150 -4.56 9.66 0.06
N ALA A 151 -5.58 10.18 -0.60
CA ALA A 151 -6.49 9.38 -1.41
C ALA A 151 -5.86 9.06 -2.78
N PRO A 152 -6.04 7.85 -3.33
CA PRO A 152 -5.51 7.50 -4.65
C PRO A 152 -6.22 8.29 -5.76
N LEU A 153 -5.49 9.17 -6.46
CA LEU A 153 -6.03 10.15 -7.41
C LEU A 153 -6.46 9.58 -8.78
N GLY A 154 -6.88 8.31 -8.85
CA GLY A 154 -7.56 7.77 -10.03
C GLY A 154 -9.01 8.29 -10.10
N ARG A 155 -9.48 8.70 -11.28
CA ARG A 155 -10.84 9.26 -11.48
C ARG A 155 -11.96 8.36 -10.94
N LYS A 156 -11.76 7.03 -10.98
CA LYS A 156 -12.71 6.03 -10.44
C LYS A 156 -12.58 5.76 -8.93
N LEU A 157 -11.57 6.32 -8.27
CA LEU A 157 -11.24 6.05 -6.87
C LEU A 157 -11.59 7.23 -5.96
N ALA A 158 -10.84 8.34 -6.07
CA ALA A 158 -11.05 9.51 -5.23
C ALA A 158 -12.16 10.44 -5.75
N ASN A 159 -12.35 10.51 -7.08
CA ASN A 159 -13.34 11.36 -7.75
C ASN A 159 -13.29 12.85 -7.31
N ILE A 160 -12.09 13.37 -7.04
CA ILE A 160 -11.86 14.77 -6.67
C ILE A 160 -11.68 15.60 -7.95
N THR A 161 -12.43 16.70 -8.07
CA THR A 161 -12.30 17.64 -9.18
C THR A 161 -11.35 18.77 -8.80
N PHE A 162 -10.24 18.91 -9.51
CA PHE A 162 -9.32 20.06 -9.37
C PHE A 162 -9.81 21.21 -10.27
N ARG A 163 -10.21 22.34 -9.67
CA ARG A 163 -10.78 23.49 -10.39
C ARG A 163 -9.77 24.63 -10.46
N ASN A 164 -9.77 25.38 -11.56
CA ASN A 164 -9.04 26.64 -11.71
C ASN A 164 -7.54 26.57 -11.37
N PHE A 165 -6.90 25.42 -11.61
CA PHE A 165 -5.45 25.28 -11.53
C PHE A 165 -4.80 25.69 -12.84
N ASP A 166 -3.70 26.43 -12.75
CA ASP A 166 -2.85 26.79 -13.88
C ASP A 166 -1.37 26.50 -13.53
N PRO A 167 -0.72 25.51 -14.17
CA PRO A 167 -1.31 24.58 -15.14
C PRO A 167 -2.32 23.61 -14.48
N PRO A 168 -3.23 22.99 -15.26
CA PRO A 168 -4.16 21.99 -14.73
C PRO A 168 -3.44 20.81 -14.07
N ILE A 169 -4.00 20.30 -12.96
CA ILE A 169 -3.48 19.08 -12.32
C ILE A 169 -3.66 17.90 -13.30
N PRO A 170 -2.60 17.14 -13.62
CA PRO A 170 -2.71 16.04 -14.57
C PRO A 170 -3.56 14.89 -14.04
N GLU A 171 -4.23 14.18 -14.93
CA GLU A 171 -4.88 12.91 -14.58
C GLU A 171 -3.83 11.81 -14.41
N PHE A 172 -3.98 11.00 -13.36
CA PHE A 172 -3.08 9.89 -13.08
C PHE A 172 -3.79 8.56 -13.37
N PRO A 173 -3.41 7.83 -14.45
CA PRO A 173 -3.95 6.51 -14.71
C PRO A 173 -3.44 5.54 -13.65
N ASN A 174 -4.30 5.25 -12.68
CA ASN A 174 -4.02 4.35 -11.58
C ASN A 174 -4.99 3.17 -11.63
N PRO A 175 -4.76 2.19 -12.53
CA PRO A 175 -5.48 0.94 -12.46
C PRO A 175 -5.10 0.22 -11.17
N TYR A 176 -6.09 -0.37 -10.50
CA TYR A 176 -5.89 -1.15 -9.28
C TYR A 176 -6.22 -2.61 -9.53
N GLN A 177 -5.40 -3.48 -8.96
CA GLN A 177 -5.66 -4.90 -8.84
C GLN A 177 -6.77 -5.10 -7.80
N GLN A 178 -7.94 -5.54 -8.28
CA GLN A 178 -9.00 -6.00 -7.40
C GLN A 178 -8.67 -7.38 -6.84
N ILE A 179 -8.93 -7.57 -5.56
CA ILE A 179 -8.82 -8.83 -4.85
C ILE A 179 -10.11 -9.06 -4.08
N PHE A 180 -10.62 -10.29 -4.15
CA PHE A 180 -11.68 -10.75 -3.28
C PHE A 180 -11.05 -11.48 -2.09
N THR A 181 -11.36 -10.98 -0.90
CA THR A 181 -11.05 -11.67 0.35
C THR A 181 -12.29 -12.43 0.81
N THR A 182 -12.23 -13.75 0.78
CA THR A 182 -13.30 -14.62 1.24
C THR A 182 -12.87 -15.27 2.55
N LEU A 183 -13.54 -14.91 3.65
CA LEU A 183 -13.36 -15.51 4.96
C LEU A 183 -14.40 -16.62 5.13
N VAL A 184 -13.96 -17.84 5.43
CA VAL A 184 -14.81 -19.02 5.58
C VAL A 184 -14.55 -19.64 6.94
N HIS A 185 -15.55 -19.68 7.81
CA HIS A 185 -15.51 -20.50 9.01
C HIS A 185 -15.98 -21.91 8.65
N GLY A 186 -15.06 -22.87 8.56
CA GLY A 186 -15.42 -24.20 8.06
C GLY A 186 -14.27 -25.20 7.96
N ARG A 187 -14.64 -26.41 7.54
CA ARG A 187 -13.73 -27.55 7.35
C ARG A 187 -13.26 -27.60 5.90
N LEU A 188 -11.94 -27.49 5.72
CA LEU A 188 -11.30 -27.63 4.42
C LEU A 188 -11.49 -29.04 3.85
N ASN A 189 -11.78 -29.13 2.56
CA ASN A 189 -11.77 -30.38 1.81
C ASN A 189 -10.33 -30.76 1.44
N SER A 190 -9.64 -31.49 2.33
CA SER A 190 -8.25 -31.90 2.12
C SER A 190 -8.05 -32.75 0.86
N SER A 191 -9.08 -33.48 0.42
CA SER A 191 -9.01 -34.31 -0.80
C SER A 191 -8.82 -33.47 -2.07
N PHE A 192 -9.28 -32.22 -2.10
CA PHE A 192 -8.99 -31.28 -3.19
C PHE A 192 -7.47 -31.05 -3.37
N PHE A 193 -6.72 -31.13 -2.27
CA PHE A 193 -5.26 -30.97 -2.26
C PHE A 193 -4.50 -32.30 -2.36
N GLY A 194 -5.20 -33.41 -2.63
CA GLY A 194 -4.60 -34.74 -2.72
C GLY A 194 -4.43 -35.48 -1.39
N TYR A 195 -5.04 -34.98 -0.30
CA TYR A 195 -4.97 -35.61 1.02
C TYR A 195 -6.32 -36.27 1.37
N HIS A 196 -6.41 -37.58 1.19
CA HIS A 196 -7.63 -38.34 1.48
C HIS A 196 -7.96 -38.40 2.96
N ASP A 197 -6.95 -38.49 3.83
CA ASP A 197 -7.10 -38.33 5.27
C ASP A 197 -6.92 -36.86 5.66
N PRO A 198 -7.97 -36.18 6.17
CA PRO A 198 -7.87 -34.80 6.65
C PRO A 198 -6.82 -34.61 7.76
N GLN A 199 -6.56 -35.63 8.59
CA GLN A 199 -5.54 -35.55 9.65
C GLN A 199 -4.12 -35.53 9.08
N ALA A 200 -3.94 -36.02 7.85
CA ALA A 200 -2.66 -36.01 7.17
C ALA A 200 -2.34 -34.67 6.49
N PHE A 201 -3.27 -33.70 6.45
CA PHE A 201 -3.05 -32.39 5.85
C PHE A 201 -2.38 -31.43 6.85
N PRO A 202 -1.07 -31.12 6.70
CA PRO A 202 -0.33 -30.39 7.73
C PRO A 202 -0.30 -28.87 7.47
N PHE A 203 -0.83 -28.39 6.35
CA PHE A 203 -0.58 -27.03 5.88
C PHE A 203 -1.58 -26.03 6.45
N ARG A 204 -1.08 -24.89 6.91
CA ARG A 204 -1.90 -23.74 7.33
C ARG A 204 -2.04 -22.70 6.22
N SER A 205 -1.20 -22.78 5.20
CA SER A 205 -1.16 -21.85 4.06
C SER A 205 -0.85 -22.63 2.78
N VAL A 206 -1.56 -22.29 1.71
CA VAL A 206 -1.39 -22.81 0.35
C VAL A 206 -1.30 -21.62 -0.59
N PHE A 207 -0.20 -21.53 -1.33
CA PHE A 207 0.02 -20.49 -2.33
C PHE A 207 0.01 -21.11 -3.74
N THR A 208 -0.50 -20.38 -4.72
CA THR A 208 -0.61 -20.88 -6.09
C THR A 208 0.44 -20.28 -7.01
N THR A 209 0.98 -21.11 -7.90
CA THR A 209 1.82 -20.64 -9.02
C THR A 209 0.98 -19.85 -10.02
N ASP A 210 1.66 -19.13 -10.92
CA ASP A 210 0.97 -18.35 -11.94
C ASP A 210 0.39 -19.26 -13.03
N ASN A 211 -0.83 -19.75 -12.78
CA ASN A 211 -1.57 -20.60 -13.69
C ASN A 211 -2.98 -20.03 -13.86
N PRO A 212 -3.38 -19.63 -15.09
CA PRO A 212 -4.68 -19.01 -15.34
C PRO A 212 -5.87 -19.95 -15.08
N LYS A 213 -5.64 -21.26 -14.97
CA LYS A 213 -6.68 -22.25 -14.63
C LYS A 213 -7.02 -22.28 -13.13
N LEU A 214 -6.21 -21.65 -12.28
CA LEU A 214 -6.43 -21.62 -10.84
C LEU A 214 -7.35 -20.46 -10.48
N PHE A 215 -8.41 -20.76 -9.72
CA PHE A 215 -9.41 -19.78 -9.31
C PHE A 215 -9.08 -19.07 -7.98
N ILE A 216 -8.01 -19.50 -7.29
CA ILE A 216 -7.49 -18.84 -6.08
C ILE A 216 -6.03 -18.41 -6.27
N ASN A 217 -5.66 -17.31 -5.61
CA ASN A 217 -4.29 -16.86 -5.45
C ASN A 217 -3.63 -17.51 -4.23
N SER A 218 -4.39 -17.67 -3.15
CA SER A 218 -3.91 -18.28 -1.90
C SER A 218 -5.07 -18.68 -0.99
N LEU A 219 -4.77 -19.57 -0.05
CA LEU A 219 -5.66 -20.02 1.01
C LEU A 219 -4.83 -20.16 2.30
N ASN A 220 -5.22 -19.50 3.38
CA ASN A 220 -4.51 -19.59 4.66
C ASN A 220 -5.46 -19.52 5.85
N ILE A 221 -5.09 -20.11 6.98
CA ILE A 221 -5.80 -19.91 8.24
C ILE A 221 -5.56 -18.48 8.72
N GLU A 222 -6.61 -17.81 9.15
CA GLU A 222 -6.57 -16.50 9.78
C GLU A 222 -6.82 -16.67 11.29
N PRO A 223 -5.81 -16.41 12.14
CA PRO A 223 -5.96 -16.58 13.58
C PRO A 223 -6.86 -15.49 14.19
N PRO A 224 -7.50 -15.78 15.34
CA PRO A 224 -8.27 -14.77 16.06
C PRO A 224 -7.42 -13.56 16.45
N VAL A 225 -8.03 -12.38 16.37
CA VAL A 225 -7.38 -11.14 16.77
C VAL A 225 -7.07 -11.17 18.27
N GLY A 226 -5.78 -11.19 18.63
CA GLY A 226 -5.31 -11.16 20.01
C GLY A 226 -4.83 -12.49 20.60
N ASP A 227 -4.94 -13.59 19.84
CA ASP A 227 -4.33 -14.87 20.21
C ASP A 227 -3.33 -15.33 19.13
N PRO A 228 -2.06 -14.91 19.22
CA PRO A 228 -1.02 -15.38 18.31
C PRO A 228 -0.60 -16.84 18.57
N SER A 229 -1.10 -17.51 19.62
CA SER A 229 -0.64 -18.84 20.08
C SER A 229 -1.17 -20.03 19.27
N THR A 230 -1.61 -19.78 18.04
CA THR A 230 -2.02 -20.83 17.09
C THR A 230 -0.90 -21.28 16.17
N ASP A 231 0.26 -20.61 16.21
CA ASP A 231 1.46 -21.05 15.48
C ASP A 231 1.91 -22.44 15.92
N GLY A 232 2.11 -23.32 14.94
CA GLY A 232 2.53 -24.71 15.14
C GLY A 232 1.41 -25.71 15.46
N LYS A 233 0.15 -25.27 15.62
CA LYS A 233 -0.99 -26.19 15.81
C LYS A 233 -1.57 -26.64 14.45
N PRO A 234 -1.93 -27.92 14.29
CA PRO A 234 -2.60 -28.39 13.09
C PRO A 234 -3.94 -27.67 12.87
N PRO A 235 -4.42 -27.56 11.62
CA PRO A 235 -5.73 -26.99 11.32
C PRO A 235 -6.83 -27.66 12.15
N LEU A 236 -7.65 -26.84 12.81
CA LEU A 236 -8.81 -27.28 13.57
C LEU A 236 -10.06 -27.26 12.69
N HIS A 237 -11.08 -28.00 13.09
CA HIS A 237 -12.35 -28.06 12.36
C HIS A 237 -13.14 -26.73 12.34
N SER A 238 -12.84 -25.82 13.26
CA SER A 238 -13.48 -24.51 13.42
C SER A 238 -12.55 -23.35 13.06
N ASP A 239 -11.53 -23.59 12.25
CA ASP A 239 -10.64 -22.51 11.82
C ASP A 239 -11.35 -21.58 10.83
N VAL A 240 -10.95 -20.31 10.84
CA VAL A 240 -11.34 -19.33 9.82
C VAL A 240 -10.29 -19.35 8.74
N TRP A 241 -10.70 -19.68 7.52
CA TRP A 241 -9.86 -19.67 6.33
C TRP A 241 -10.05 -18.37 5.57
N LYS A 242 -8.95 -17.74 5.20
CA LYS A 242 -8.91 -16.62 4.27
C LYS A 242 -8.49 -17.12 2.90
N VAL A 243 -9.30 -16.81 1.90
CA VAL A 243 -9.02 -17.12 0.50
C VAL A 243 -8.92 -15.82 -0.28
N PHE A 244 -7.80 -15.64 -0.98
CA PHE A 244 -7.66 -14.56 -1.96
C PHE A 244 -7.92 -15.10 -3.36
N SER A 245 -8.76 -14.41 -4.12
CA SER A 245 -9.11 -14.73 -5.50
C SER A 245 -9.27 -13.47 -6.35
N LYS A 246 -9.21 -13.63 -7.68
CA LYS A 246 -9.43 -12.55 -8.64
C LYS A 246 -10.91 -12.15 -8.76
N GLU A 247 -11.79 -13.11 -8.52
CA GLU A 247 -13.24 -12.98 -8.59
C GLU A 247 -13.88 -13.55 -7.32
N GLU A 248 -15.15 -13.21 -7.08
CA GLU A 248 -15.92 -13.84 -6.00
C GLU A 248 -16.06 -15.34 -6.26
N LEU A 249 -15.86 -16.16 -5.21
CA LEU A 249 -15.92 -17.61 -5.35
C LEU A 249 -17.36 -18.07 -5.57
N SER A 250 -17.57 -18.90 -6.59
CA SER A 250 -18.86 -19.55 -6.79
C SER A 250 -19.15 -20.58 -5.69
N LYS A 251 -20.42 -20.99 -5.55
CA LYS A 251 -20.79 -22.05 -4.61
C LYS A 251 -20.07 -23.36 -4.92
N GLU A 252 -19.89 -23.67 -6.20
CA GLU A 252 -19.18 -24.84 -6.67
C GLU A 252 -17.70 -24.77 -6.27
N GLN A 253 -17.06 -23.61 -6.45
CA GLN A 253 -15.68 -23.39 -6.02
C GLN A 253 -15.52 -23.47 -4.50
N LEU A 254 -16.48 -22.95 -3.72
CA LEU A 254 -16.50 -23.10 -2.27
C LEU A 254 -16.65 -24.56 -1.86
N ASN A 255 -17.55 -25.31 -2.48
CA ASN A 255 -17.76 -26.74 -2.20
C ASN A 255 -16.57 -27.62 -2.64
N LEU A 256 -15.78 -27.16 -3.61
CA LEU A 256 -14.49 -27.79 -3.94
C LEU A 256 -13.49 -27.61 -2.81
N LEU A 257 -13.37 -26.38 -2.27
CA LEU A 257 -12.40 -26.05 -1.23
C LEU A 257 -12.80 -26.52 0.17
N PHE A 258 -14.09 -26.57 0.49
CA PHE A 258 -14.60 -26.82 1.84
C PHE A 258 -15.62 -27.96 1.82
N SER A 259 -15.44 -28.94 2.71
CA SER A 259 -16.42 -30.03 2.87
C SER A 259 -17.69 -29.55 3.59
N SER A 260 -17.55 -28.54 4.44
CA SER A 260 -18.63 -27.90 5.19
C SER A 260 -18.17 -26.54 5.71
N TYR A 261 -19.09 -25.58 5.83
CA TYR A 261 -18.81 -24.28 6.43
C TYR A 261 -20.06 -23.70 7.10
N ASP A 262 -19.85 -22.97 8.20
CA ASP A 262 -20.93 -22.33 8.96
C ASP A 262 -21.21 -20.91 8.48
N SER A 263 -20.18 -20.20 8.01
CA SER A 263 -20.33 -18.83 7.52
C SER A 263 -19.28 -18.47 6.48
N VAL A 264 -19.68 -17.58 5.57
CA VAL A 264 -18.82 -17.01 4.53
C VAL A 264 -18.98 -15.50 4.54
N LYS A 265 -17.87 -14.76 4.56
CA LYS A 265 -17.84 -13.31 4.42
C LYS A 265 -16.91 -12.92 3.27
N VAL A 266 -17.47 -12.27 2.27
CA VAL A 266 -16.72 -11.77 1.11
C VAL A 266 -16.49 -10.27 1.26
N LYS A 267 -15.28 -9.82 0.95
CA LYS A 267 -14.92 -8.41 0.83
C LYS A 267 -14.13 -8.17 -0.46
N PRO A 268 -14.73 -7.51 -1.47
CA PRO A 268 -13.95 -6.98 -2.59
C PRO A 268 -13.12 -5.79 -2.11
N TRP A 269 -11.89 -5.71 -2.62
CA TRP A 269 -10.95 -4.64 -2.28
C TRP A 269 -10.08 -4.29 -3.48
N LEU A 270 -9.98 -3.00 -3.81
CA LEU A 270 -8.99 -2.48 -4.74
C LEU A 270 -7.68 -2.38 -3.98
N ALA A 271 -6.92 -3.47 -4.00
CA ALA A 271 -5.87 -3.71 -3.02
C ALA A 271 -4.60 -2.94 -3.32
N TYR A 272 -4.18 -2.96 -4.57
CA TYR A 272 -2.88 -2.47 -4.97
C TYR A 272 -2.96 -1.83 -6.36
N PRO A 273 -2.09 -0.88 -6.71
CA PRO A 273 -1.86 -0.52 -8.10
C PRO A 273 -1.54 -1.76 -8.95
N GLN A 274 -1.97 -1.75 -10.21
CA GLN A 274 -1.39 -2.66 -11.20
C GLN A 274 -0.01 -2.12 -11.58
N TYR A 275 0.98 -2.99 -11.45
CA TYR A 275 2.38 -2.64 -11.64
C TYR A 275 2.89 -3.12 -12.99
N SER A 276 3.70 -2.28 -13.62
CA SER A 276 4.34 -2.57 -14.91
C SER A 276 5.63 -1.78 -15.00
N ALA A 277 6.77 -2.47 -15.13
CA ALA A 277 8.03 -1.82 -15.41
C ALA A 277 8.06 -1.27 -16.86
N PRO A 278 8.64 -0.07 -17.11
CA PRO A 278 9.17 0.86 -16.12
C PRO A 278 8.07 1.66 -15.40
N GLU A 279 8.19 1.79 -14.08
CA GLU A 279 7.25 2.58 -13.28
C GLU A 279 7.48 4.08 -13.43
N ARG A 280 6.37 4.84 -13.46
CA ARG A 280 6.40 6.31 -13.42
C ARG A 280 5.58 6.79 -12.24
N PHE A 281 6.18 7.66 -11.44
CA PHE A 281 5.49 8.23 -10.29
C PHE A 281 4.65 9.44 -10.70
N PRO A 282 3.47 9.61 -10.08
CA PRO A 282 2.85 10.92 -10.02
C PRO A 282 3.72 11.84 -9.14
N PRO A 283 3.74 13.15 -9.42
CA PRO A 283 4.54 14.09 -8.66
C PRO A 283 4.04 14.18 -7.21
N LEU A 284 4.98 14.24 -6.27
CA LEU A 284 4.67 14.47 -4.85
C LEU A 284 4.08 15.86 -4.61
N VAL A 285 4.52 16.87 -5.38
CA VAL A 285 4.04 18.24 -5.31
C VAL A 285 3.17 18.49 -6.53
N LEU A 286 1.86 18.66 -6.32
CA LEU A 286 0.90 18.92 -7.40
C LEU A 286 0.80 20.41 -7.73
N HIS A 287 0.88 21.24 -6.69
CA HIS A 287 0.89 22.70 -6.76
C HIS A 287 1.58 23.25 -5.50
N GLU A 288 1.82 24.56 -5.43
CA GLU A 288 2.43 25.21 -4.26
C GLU A 288 1.63 24.91 -2.97
N GLN A 289 2.18 24.17 -2.01
CA GLN A 289 1.48 23.74 -0.78
C GLN A 289 0.35 22.70 -0.99
N LEU A 290 0.29 22.07 -2.17
CA LEU A 290 -0.58 20.93 -2.47
C LEU A 290 0.26 19.68 -2.75
N TYR A 291 0.15 18.67 -1.89
CA TYR A 291 0.99 17.47 -1.94
C TYR A 291 0.17 16.20 -2.18
N TYR A 292 0.70 15.26 -2.95
CA TYR A 292 0.12 13.94 -3.19
C TYR A 292 1.04 12.82 -2.72
N LEU A 293 0.77 12.30 -1.53
CA LEU A 293 1.64 11.31 -0.88
C LEU A 293 1.37 9.87 -1.34
N ASN A 294 0.15 9.58 -1.80
CA ASN A 294 -0.20 8.22 -2.26
C ASN A 294 0.50 7.82 -3.57
N GLY A 295 1.22 8.75 -4.19
CA GLY A 295 2.07 8.46 -5.35
C GLY A 295 3.14 7.41 -5.08
N LEU A 296 3.64 7.33 -3.85
CA LEU A 296 4.69 6.37 -3.48
C LEU A 296 4.21 4.90 -3.55
N GLU A 297 2.89 4.64 -3.51
CA GLU A 297 2.35 3.28 -3.65
C GLU A 297 2.69 2.62 -5.01
N ARG A 298 3.05 3.42 -6.03
CA ARG A 298 3.56 2.92 -7.32
C ARG A 298 4.91 2.21 -7.18
N ALA A 299 5.67 2.49 -6.12
CA ALA A 299 6.96 1.86 -5.85
C ALA A 299 6.74 0.46 -5.27
N ALA A 300 5.88 0.40 -4.25
CA ALA A 300 5.30 -0.79 -3.65
C ALA A 300 4.24 -0.31 -2.66
N SER A 301 3.04 -0.88 -2.69
CA SER A 301 1.99 -0.54 -1.73
C SER A 301 2.16 -1.37 -0.46
N ALA A 302 2.25 -0.69 0.68
CA ALA A 302 2.34 -1.25 2.03
C ALA A 302 2.08 -0.13 3.05
N MET A 303 1.58 -0.47 4.25
CA MET A 303 1.36 0.51 5.32
C MET A 303 2.63 1.31 5.65
N GLU A 304 3.79 0.64 5.61
CA GLU A 304 5.10 1.24 5.82
C GLU A 304 5.43 2.32 4.79
N MET A 305 5.09 2.08 3.52
CA MET A 305 5.31 3.02 2.44
C MET A 305 4.40 4.25 2.59
N SER A 306 3.16 4.06 3.04
CA SER A 306 2.27 5.17 3.39
C SER A 306 2.82 6.02 4.54
N ALA A 307 3.39 5.38 5.58
CA ALA A 307 4.02 6.09 6.70
C ALA A 307 5.26 6.89 6.27
N ILE A 308 6.13 6.29 5.45
CA ILE A 308 7.32 6.95 4.88
C ILE A 308 6.90 8.15 4.03
N ALA A 309 5.90 7.99 3.16
CA ALA A 309 5.39 9.06 2.29
C ALA A 309 4.78 10.20 3.11
N ALA A 310 3.94 9.88 4.10
CA ALA A 310 3.30 10.87 4.96
C ALA A 310 4.33 11.68 5.75
N ARG A 311 5.32 11.03 6.36
CA ARG A 311 6.39 11.71 7.09
C ARG A 311 7.23 12.58 6.17
N ASN A 312 7.55 12.10 4.97
CA ASN A 312 8.26 12.91 3.97
C ASN A 312 7.47 14.16 3.56
N ALA A 313 6.17 14.01 3.27
CA ALA A 313 5.32 15.12 2.87
C ALA A 313 5.17 16.17 3.99
N ALA A 314 5.03 15.73 5.24
CA ALA A 314 4.97 16.63 6.40
C ALA A 314 6.28 17.43 6.57
N LEU A 315 7.44 16.76 6.50
CA LEU A 315 8.75 17.43 6.58
C LEU A 315 8.97 18.38 5.40
N LEU A 316 8.63 17.96 4.18
CA LEU A 316 8.75 18.78 2.98
C LEU A 316 7.89 20.04 3.09
N ALA A 317 6.65 19.90 3.56
CA ALA A 317 5.74 21.01 3.77
C ALA A 317 6.28 21.98 4.84
N PHE A 318 6.76 21.44 5.97
CA PHE A 318 7.37 22.22 7.05
C PHE A 318 8.57 23.04 6.55
N HIS A 319 9.52 22.40 5.86
CA HIS A 319 10.72 23.09 5.37
C HIS A 319 10.41 24.17 4.36
N ARG A 320 9.46 23.92 3.45
CA ARG A 320 9.02 24.93 2.49
C ARG A 320 8.34 26.10 3.15
N TRP A 321 7.51 25.85 4.17
CA TRP A 321 6.83 26.90 4.92
C TRP A 321 7.79 27.81 5.69
N HIS A 322 8.86 27.24 6.26
CA HIS A 322 9.86 27.97 7.03
C HIS A 322 11.10 28.41 6.23
N GLY A 323 11.17 28.10 4.93
CA GLY A 323 12.31 28.46 4.08
C GLY A 323 13.59 27.63 4.35
N HIS A 324 13.49 26.45 4.96
CA HIS A 324 14.60 25.57 5.29
C HIS A 324 15.02 24.68 4.11
N SER A 325 15.47 25.29 3.00
CA SER A 325 15.82 24.55 1.78
C SER A 325 17.00 23.57 1.94
N ALA A 326 17.91 23.81 2.89
CA ALA A 326 19.08 22.97 3.14
C ALA A 326 18.74 21.54 3.61
N SER A 327 17.54 21.32 4.14
CA SER A 327 17.07 20.01 4.59
C SER A 327 16.28 19.24 3.52
N ILE A 328 16.13 19.82 2.32
CA ILE A 328 15.39 19.22 1.20
C ILE A 328 16.39 18.70 0.16
N ASP A 329 16.24 17.43 -0.22
CA ASP A 329 17.05 16.75 -1.25
C ASP A 329 18.55 16.83 -1.02
N GLN A 330 18.95 16.83 0.24
CA GLN A 330 20.35 16.85 0.60
C GLN A 330 21.06 15.59 0.07
N GLU A 331 22.16 15.80 -0.65
CA GLU A 331 23.03 14.73 -1.12
C GLU A 331 24.00 14.27 -0.03
N ASP A 332 24.57 13.07 -0.20
CA ASP A 332 25.58 12.45 0.69
C ASP A 332 25.18 12.32 2.16
N LEU A 333 23.88 12.23 2.44
CA LEU A 333 23.32 12.07 3.79
C LEU A 333 23.91 10.88 4.55
N HIS A 334 24.23 9.79 3.85
CA HIS A 334 24.81 8.60 4.49
C HIS A 334 26.17 8.90 5.10
N GLU A 335 27.03 9.65 4.39
CA GLU A 335 28.35 10.01 4.90
C GLU A 335 28.28 11.12 5.94
N LYS A 336 27.43 12.14 5.74
CA LYS A 336 27.20 13.20 6.73
C LYS A 336 26.76 12.66 8.09
N LEU A 337 25.76 11.78 8.09
CA LEU A 337 25.24 11.25 9.34
C LEU A 337 26.19 10.23 9.99
N LYS A 338 27.10 9.59 9.25
CA LYS A 338 28.16 8.80 9.87
C LYS A 338 29.14 9.66 10.66
N THR A 339 29.43 10.87 10.20
CA THR A 339 30.39 11.78 10.85
C THR A 339 29.80 12.54 12.05
N GLU A 340 28.47 12.54 12.21
CA GLU A 340 27.76 13.18 13.33
C GLU A 340 27.52 12.23 14.53
N LEU A 341 27.90 10.95 14.40
CA LEU A 341 27.99 9.96 15.49
C LEU A 341 29.46 9.67 15.81
#